data_AF-W6RM63-F1
#
_entry.id   AF-W6RM63-F1
#
_cell.length_a   1.000
_cell.length_b   1.000
_cell.length_c   1.000
_cell.angle_alpha   90.00
_cell.angle_beta   90.00
_cell.angle_gamma   90.00
#
_symmetry.space_group_name_H-M   'P 1'
#
loop_
_entity.id
_entity.type
_entity.pdbx_description
1 polymer ?
#
loop_
_entity_poly.entity_id
_entity_poly.type
_entity_poly.pdbx_seq_one_letter_code
_entity_poly.pdbx_strand_id
1 'polypeptide(L)'
;MKIRAGFHLGYECEHETPMLLVLNIHPSRRVDLLTEQVLSFDRTIEAWGYNDVFGNACSRIVAPPGMTTISTSFEIYDSGFPDPVPEDAIQHDINDLPDDVLVYLLGSRYCDTDRLADFAWKTFSDTPLGWPRVQAILDFTHNRIAFDYMKADPLRTAFGGFTDRTGVCRDFAHLAIALCRCMNIPARYCTGYLGDIGVSKDPNPMDFSAWFEADDGIRSMLATTGPASDES
;
A
#
# COMPACT_ATOMS: atom_id res chain seq x y z
N MET A 1 17.57 5.36 12.67
CA MET A 1 16.84 6.58 13.08
C MET A 1 15.69 6.24 14.01
N LYS A 2 15.36 7.12 14.95
CA LYS A 2 14.18 6.98 15.83
C LYS A 2 13.03 7.82 15.26
N ILE A 3 11.90 7.19 14.99
CA ILE A 3 10.72 7.81 14.41
C ILE A 3 9.59 7.77 15.43
N ARG A 4 8.87 8.89 15.58
CA ARG A 4 7.60 8.93 16.29
C ARG A 4 6.48 8.90 15.26
N ALA A 5 5.61 7.91 15.34
CA ALA A 5 4.48 7.72 14.44
C ALA A 5 3.17 7.61 15.23
N GLY A 6 2.06 7.82 14.54
CA GLY A 6 0.73 7.77 15.14
C GLY A 6 -0.33 8.39 14.25
N PHE A 7 -1.57 8.28 14.69
CA PHE A 7 -2.73 8.87 14.01
C PHE A 7 -3.79 9.28 15.04
N HIS A 8 -4.75 10.07 14.55
CA HIS A 8 -5.96 10.44 15.27
C HIS A 8 -7.13 10.44 14.26
N LEU A 9 -8.04 9.48 14.39
CA LEU A 9 -9.15 9.25 13.46
C LEU A 9 -10.48 9.46 14.20
N GLY A 10 -11.39 10.23 13.62
CA GLY A 10 -12.76 10.41 14.13
C GLY A 10 -13.79 9.77 13.21
N TYR A 11 -14.69 8.98 13.78
CA TYR A 11 -15.80 8.33 13.08
C TYR A 11 -17.13 8.71 13.73
N GLU A 12 -18.00 9.39 12.99
CA GLU A 12 -19.38 9.66 13.40
C GLU A 12 -20.26 8.48 12.98
N CYS A 13 -20.86 7.79 13.96
CA CYS A 13 -21.71 6.62 13.71
C CYS A 13 -23.17 6.92 14.07
N GLU A 14 -24.12 6.73 13.16
CA GLU A 14 -25.55 6.91 13.49
C GLU A 14 -26.10 5.78 14.38
N HIS A 15 -25.51 4.59 14.27
CA HIS A 15 -25.91 3.38 14.97
C HIS A 15 -24.68 2.65 15.52
N GLU A 16 -24.91 1.63 16.35
CA GLU A 16 -23.86 0.68 16.70
C GLU A 16 -23.26 0.09 15.41
N THR A 17 -21.97 0.34 15.19
CA THR A 17 -21.32 0.07 13.92
C THR A 17 -20.17 -0.90 14.14
N PRO A 18 -20.30 -2.16 13.68
CA PRO A 18 -19.19 -3.10 13.66
C PRO A 18 -18.08 -2.61 12.71
N MET A 19 -16.84 -2.57 13.19
CA MET A 19 -15.69 -2.14 12.39
C MET A 19 -14.56 -3.17 12.45
N LEU A 20 -13.88 -3.33 11.32
CA LEU A 20 -12.60 -4.02 11.22
C LEU A 20 -11.51 -2.99 10.98
N LEU A 21 -10.53 -2.96 11.88
CA LEU A 21 -9.45 -1.97 11.90
C LEU A 21 -8.13 -2.66 11.59
N VAL A 22 -7.44 -2.20 10.55
CA VAL A 22 -6.07 -2.63 10.20
C VAL A 22 -5.13 -1.46 10.47
N LEU A 23 -5.01 -1.10 11.75
CA LEU A 23 -4.35 0.13 12.21
C LEU A 23 -3.04 -0.12 12.99
N ASN A 24 -2.73 -1.38 13.29
CA ASN A 24 -1.47 -1.75 13.91
C ASN A 24 -0.40 -1.97 12.85
N ILE A 25 0.86 -1.72 13.20
CA ILE A 25 1.99 -2.10 12.36
C ILE A 25 1.98 -3.61 12.12
N HIS A 26 2.47 -4.00 10.94
CA HIS A 26 2.61 -5.41 10.62
C HIS A 26 3.49 -6.12 11.68
N PRO A 27 3.12 -7.34 12.13
CA PRO A 27 3.86 -8.07 13.15
C PRO A 27 5.37 -8.20 12.91
N SER A 28 5.81 -8.26 11.65
CA SER A 28 7.25 -8.31 11.30
C SER A 28 8.04 -7.07 11.72
N ARG A 29 7.41 -5.91 11.91
CA ARG A 29 8.06 -4.66 12.35
C ARG A 29 7.95 -4.44 13.86
N ARG A 30 7.29 -5.32 14.62
CA ARG A 30 7.16 -5.17 16.08
C ARG A 30 8.50 -5.22 16.82
N VAL A 31 9.48 -5.93 16.28
CA VAL A 31 10.84 -5.98 16.84
C VAL A 31 11.53 -4.61 16.83
N ASP A 32 11.10 -3.73 15.92
CA ASP A 32 11.65 -2.39 15.78
C ASP A 32 10.97 -1.36 16.72
N LEU A 33 9.89 -1.74 17.40
CA LEU A 33 9.19 -0.84 18.32
C LEU A 33 10.06 -0.50 19.52
N LEU A 34 10.17 0.79 19.80
CA LEU A 34 10.83 1.33 20.99
C LEU A 34 9.84 1.58 22.13
N THR A 35 8.55 1.76 21.79
CA THR A 35 7.43 1.78 22.72
C THR A 35 6.32 0.88 22.20
N GLU A 36 5.45 0.40 23.08
CA GLU A 36 4.26 -0.35 22.65
C GLU A 36 3.37 0.51 21.73
N GLN A 37 2.77 -0.13 20.72
CA GLN A 37 1.67 0.46 19.95
C GLN A 37 0.35 -0.03 20.55
N VAL A 38 -0.45 0.90 21.09
CA VAL A 38 -1.74 0.60 21.71
C VAL A 38 -2.82 1.47 21.06
N LEU A 39 -3.83 0.83 20.48
CA LEU A 39 -5.03 1.53 20.01
C LEU A 39 -5.80 2.07 21.21
N SER A 40 -6.00 3.38 21.22
CA SER A 40 -6.74 4.11 22.24
C SER A 40 -8.06 4.61 21.68
N PHE A 41 -9.11 4.47 22.48
CA PHE A 41 -10.47 4.93 22.17
C PHE A 41 -10.87 5.99 23.20
N ASP A 42 -11.52 7.06 22.77
CA ASP A 42 -12.10 8.08 23.67
C ASP A 42 -13.37 7.59 24.39
N ARG A 43 -13.94 6.48 23.92
CA ARG A 43 -15.13 5.81 24.46
C ARG A 43 -14.73 4.44 25.02
N THR A 44 -15.51 3.93 25.99
CA THR A 44 -15.33 2.55 26.46
C THR A 44 -15.78 1.57 25.38
N ILE A 45 -14.82 1.02 24.64
CA ILE A 45 -15.03 0.09 23.53
C ILE A 45 -14.18 -1.15 23.80
N GLU A 46 -14.81 -2.33 23.73
CA GLU A 46 -14.08 -3.59 23.76
C GLU A 46 -13.51 -3.89 22.37
N ALA A 47 -12.19 -4.09 22.30
CA ALA A 47 -11.47 -4.39 21.08
C ALA A 47 -10.87 -5.80 21.14
N TRP A 48 -11.06 -6.57 20.08
CA TRP A 48 -10.54 -7.93 19.96
C TRP A 48 -9.54 -8.01 18.81
N GLY A 49 -8.30 -8.41 19.13
CA GLY A 49 -7.25 -8.59 18.14
C GLY A 49 -7.31 -9.94 17.43
N TYR A 50 -6.94 -9.98 16.15
CA TYR A 50 -6.65 -11.20 15.40
C TYR A 50 -5.62 -10.92 14.31
N ASN A 51 -4.98 -11.96 13.77
CA ASN A 51 -4.16 -11.84 12.57
C ASN A 51 -4.96 -12.34 11.37
N ASP A 52 -4.99 -11.56 10.29
CA ASP A 52 -5.62 -12.01 9.04
C ASP A 52 -4.73 -13.00 8.27
N VAL A 53 -5.25 -13.51 7.15
CA VAL A 53 -4.54 -14.48 6.31
C VAL A 53 -3.30 -13.91 5.60
N PHE A 54 -3.13 -12.58 5.60
CA PHE A 54 -1.97 -11.89 5.05
C PHE A 54 -0.94 -11.52 6.13
N GLY A 55 -1.20 -11.91 7.39
CA GLY A 55 -0.33 -11.63 8.53
C GLY A 55 -0.56 -10.27 9.19
N ASN A 56 -1.56 -9.49 8.76
CA ASN A 56 -1.82 -8.17 9.35
C ASN A 56 -2.43 -8.31 10.75
N ALA A 57 -2.01 -7.44 11.67
CA ALA A 57 -2.58 -7.34 13.00
C ALA A 57 -3.85 -6.48 12.98
N CYS A 58 -5.00 -7.13 13.01
CA CYS A 58 -6.31 -6.51 12.90
C CYS A 58 -7.00 -6.41 14.27
N SER A 59 -7.93 -5.45 14.41
CA SER A 59 -8.82 -5.33 15.56
C SER A 59 -10.27 -5.28 15.11
N ARG A 60 -11.17 -5.95 15.82
CA ARG A 60 -12.63 -5.81 15.63
C ARG A 60 -13.23 -5.08 16.83
N ILE A 61 -14.12 -4.14 16.55
CA ILE A 61 -14.85 -3.35 17.54
C ILE A 61 -16.31 -3.19 17.15
N VAL A 62 -17.13 -2.74 18.08
CA VAL A 62 -18.45 -2.15 17.80
C VAL A 62 -18.40 -0.70 18.30
N ALA A 63 -18.38 0.26 17.38
CA ALA A 63 -18.41 1.67 17.73
C ALA A 63 -19.84 2.07 18.13
N PRO A 64 -20.05 2.73 19.28
CA PRO A 64 -21.36 3.20 19.69
C PRO A 64 -21.83 4.38 18.82
N PRO A 65 -23.14 4.70 18.80
CA PRO A 65 -23.63 5.90 18.15
C PRO A 65 -22.94 7.18 18.65
N GLY A 66 -22.78 8.15 17.75
CA GLY A 66 -22.04 9.41 17.93
C GLY A 66 -20.58 9.32 17.50
N MET A 67 -19.82 10.39 17.79
CA MET A 67 -18.40 10.46 17.50
C MET A 67 -17.58 9.46 18.33
N THR A 68 -16.79 8.63 17.66
CA THR A 68 -15.77 7.78 18.24
C THR A 68 -14.41 8.17 17.69
N THR A 69 -13.47 8.44 18.59
CA THR A 69 -12.09 8.78 18.25
C THR A 69 -11.17 7.59 18.51
N ILE A 70 -10.40 7.21 17.50
CA ILE A 70 -9.40 6.14 17.56
C ILE A 70 -8.03 6.77 17.34
N SER A 71 -7.08 6.50 18.23
CA SER A 71 -5.73 7.06 18.12
C SER A 71 -4.65 6.10 18.59
N THR A 72 -3.42 6.35 18.15
CA THR A 72 -2.22 5.68 18.66
C THR A 72 -1.03 6.63 18.53
N SER A 73 -0.06 6.52 19.42
CA SER A 73 1.27 7.13 19.26
C SER A 73 2.31 6.16 19.77
N PHE A 74 3.36 5.96 18.98
CA PHE A 74 4.43 5.02 19.30
C PHE A 74 5.75 5.51 18.71
N GLU A 75 6.84 4.98 19.23
CA GLU A 75 8.18 5.19 18.70
C GLU A 75 8.70 3.90 18.09
N ILE A 76 9.32 4.00 16.92
CA ILE A 76 9.87 2.88 16.17
C ILE A 76 11.28 3.22 15.68
N TYR A 77 12.16 2.23 15.66
CA TYR A 77 13.44 2.34 14.99
C TYR A 77 13.28 2.02 13.50
N ASP A 78 13.89 2.83 12.66
CA ASP A 78 14.06 2.51 11.24
C ASP A 78 15.52 2.70 10.84
N SER A 79 16.02 2.07 9.79
CA SER A 79 17.41 2.29 9.38
C SER A 79 17.60 3.72 8.85
N GLY A 80 16.57 4.31 8.23
CA GLY A 80 16.61 5.59 7.52
C GLY A 80 17.26 5.51 6.15
N PHE A 81 17.64 4.32 5.70
CA PHE A 81 18.08 4.09 4.33
C PHE A 81 16.87 3.89 3.41
N PRO A 82 16.94 4.34 2.14
CA PRO A 82 15.95 3.98 1.15
C PRO A 82 15.79 2.45 1.04
N ASP A 83 14.59 2.01 0.64
CA ASP A 83 14.40 0.60 0.26
C ASP A 83 15.39 0.24 -0.87
N PRO A 84 16.04 -0.93 -0.80
CA PRO A 84 17.00 -1.34 -1.81
C PRO A 84 16.30 -1.59 -3.15
N VAL A 85 16.91 -1.10 -4.24
CA VAL A 85 16.48 -1.42 -5.60
C VAL A 85 17.11 -2.76 -5.99
N PRO A 86 16.31 -3.79 -6.28
CA PRO A 86 16.82 -5.13 -6.51
C PRO A 86 17.11 -5.35 -8.00
N GLU A 87 18.15 -4.70 -8.51
CA GLU A 87 18.51 -4.70 -9.94
C GLU A 87 18.73 -6.11 -10.51
N ASP A 88 19.21 -7.03 -9.67
CA ASP A 88 19.49 -8.43 -10.02
C ASP A 88 18.30 -9.38 -9.76
N ALA A 89 17.12 -8.87 -9.37
CA ALA A 89 15.96 -9.73 -9.11
C ALA A 89 15.48 -10.42 -10.38
N ILE A 90 15.31 -11.73 -10.28
CA ILE A 90 14.82 -12.58 -11.35
C ILE A 90 13.30 -12.78 -11.22
N GLN A 91 12.63 -13.02 -12.35
CA GLN A 91 11.25 -13.48 -12.35
C GLN A 91 11.26 -15.00 -12.42
N HIS A 92 10.76 -15.66 -11.38
CA HIS A 92 10.62 -17.11 -11.32
C HIS A 92 9.48 -17.60 -12.22
N ASP A 93 9.64 -18.81 -12.76
CA ASP A 93 8.52 -19.53 -13.37
C ASP A 93 7.51 -19.91 -12.28
N ILE A 94 6.22 -19.98 -12.65
CA ILE A 94 5.14 -20.27 -11.69
C ILE A 94 5.38 -21.57 -10.91
N ASN A 95 5.99 -22.57 -11.54
CA ASN A 95 6.30 -23.86 -10.92
C ASN A 95 7.38 -23.78 -9.83
N ASP A 96 8.20 -22.74 -9.85
CA ASP A 96 9.31 -22.54 -8.91
C ASP A 96 8.94 -21.56 -7.78
N LEU A 97 7.75 -20.97 -7.81
CA LEU A 97 7.27 -20.04 -6.79
C LEU A 97 6.89 -20.77 -5.50
N PRO A 98 7.20 -20.18 -4.33
CA PRO A 98 6.66 -20.64 -3.05
C PRO A 98 5.12 -20.63 -3.01
N ASP A 99 4.51 -21.63 -2.36
CA ASP A 99 3.06 -21.76 -2.28
C ASP A 99 2.37 -20.53 -1.66
N ASP A 100 3.01 -19.88 -0.70
CA ASP A 100 2.47 -18.73 0.04
C ASP A 100 2.43 -17.43 -0.78
N VAL A 101 3.19 -17.34 -1.88
CA VAL A 101 3.14 -16.19 -2.78
C VAL A 101 2.14 -16.36 -3.93
N LEU A 102 1.68 -17.58 -4.21
CA LEU A 102 0.76 -17.87 -5.32
C LEU A 102 -0.56 -17.10 -5.22
N VAL A 103 -1.05 -16.81 -4.01
CA VAL A 103 -2.25 -15.99 -3.80
C VAL A 103 -2.11 -14.58 -4.40
N TYR A 104 -0.88 -14.07 -4.48
CA TYR A 104 -0.58 -12.74 -5.01
C TYR A 104 -0.45 -12.69 -6.53
N LEU A 105 -0.66 -13.81 -7.23
CA LEU A 105 -0.87 -13.84 -8.69
C LEU A 105 -2.33 -13.59 -9.07
N LEU A 106 -3.27 -13.78 -8.15
CA LEU A 106 -4.70 -13.81 -8.46
C LEU A 106 -5.29 -12.41 -8.64
N GLY A 107 -6.29 -12.28 -9.51
CA GLY A 107 -7.15 -11.10 -9.56
C GLY A 107 -7.83 -10.84 -8.20
N SER A 108 -8.13 -9.58 -7.90
CA SER A 108 -8.82 -9.20 -6.65
C SER A 108 -9.79 -8.05 -6.88
N ARG A 109 -10.59 -7.69 -5.87
CA ARG A 109 -11.65 -6.65 -6.01
C ARG A 109 -11.17 -5.36 -6.68
N TYR A 110 -9.94 -4.93 -6.42
CA TYR A 110 -9.37 -3.70 -6.97
C TYR A 110 -8.28 -3.94 -8.03
N CYS A 111 -7.91 -5.19 -8.28
CA CYS A 111 -6.95 -5.57 -9.32
C CYS A 111 -7.67 -6.50 -10.32
N ASP A 112 -8.43 -5.89 -11.22
CA ASP A 112 -9.21 -6.53 -12.30
C ASP A 112 -8.30 -6.93 -13.47
N THR A 113 -7.49 -7.97 -13.25
CA THR A 113 -6.49 -8.50 -14.20
C THR A 113 -7.11 -8.95 -15.53
N ASP A 114 -8.34 -9.47 -15.49
CA ASP A 114 -9.12 -9.89 -16.66
C ASP A 114 -9.36 -8.75 -17.67
N ARG A 115 -9.42 -7.50 -17.19
CA ARG A 115 -9.61 -6.32 -18.04
C ARG A 115 -8.32 -5.68 -18.53
N LEU A 116 -7.19 -6.05 -17.93
CA LEU A 116 -5.88 -5.45 -18.20
C LEU A 116 -4.91 -6.41 -18.87
N ALA A 117 -5.20 -7.71 -18.91
CA ALA A 117 -4.31 -8.75 -19.44
C ALA A 117 -3.85 -8.47 -20.87
N ASP A 118 -4.77 -8.28 -21.83
CA ASP A 118 -4.42 -8.04 -23.23
C ASP A 118 -3.50 -6.82 -23.41
N PHE A 119 -3.78 -5.76 -22.66
CA PHE A 119 -2.94 -4.56 -22.66
C PHE A 119 -1.56 -4.87 -22.07
N ALA A 120 -1.51 -5.49 -20.89
CA ALA A 120 -0.26 -5.81 -20.20
C ALA A 120 0.64 -6.69 -21.06
N TRP A 121 0.09 -7.74 -21.67
CA TRP A 121 0.84 -8.61 -22.57
C TRP A 121 1.36 -7.86 -23.79
N LYS A 122 0.51 -7.07 -24.46
CA LYS A 122 0.94 -6.27 -25.61
C LYS A 122 2.05 -5.27 -25.28
N THR A 123 2.06 -4.72 -24.08
CA THR A 123 2.98 -3.65 -23.68
C THR A 123 4.26 -4.18 -23.04
N PHE A 124 4.19 -5.25 -22.24
CA PHE A 124 5.29 -5.67 -21.37
C PHE A 124 5.85 -7.07 -21.69
N SER A 125 5.24 -7.86 -22.58
CA SER A 125 5.74 -9.23 -22.86
C SER A 125 7.16 -9.28 -23.41
N ASP A 126 7.56 -8.28 -24.21
CA ASP A 126 8.91 -8.18 -24.79
C ASP A 126 9.94 -7.53 -23.85
N THR A 127 9.54 -7.08 -22.65
CA THR A 127 10.48 -6.53 -21.66
C THR A 127 11.33 -7.63 -21.03
N PRO A 128 12.62 -7.37 -20.70
CA PRO A 128 13.44 -8.34 -19.98
C PRO A 128 12.78 -8.76 -18.66
N LEU A 129 12.84 -10.06 -18.35
CA LEU A 129 12.29 -10.64 -17.12
C LEU A 129 12.95 -10.05 -15.87
N GLY A 130 12.25 -10.14 -14.74
CA GLY A 130 12.74 -9.67 -13.44
C GLY A 130 12.49 -8.20 -13.20
N TRP A 131 13.42 -7.54 -12.49
CA TRP A 131 13.31 -6.11 -12.15
C TRP A 131 13.05 -5.19 -13.34
N PRO A 132 13.68 -5.33 -14.53
CA PRO A 132 13.42 -4.46 -15.66
C PRO A 132 11.96 -4.41 -16.11
N ARG A 133 11.23 -5.53 -16.00
CA ARG A 133 9.79 -5.59 -16.30
C ARG A 133 8.96 -4.86 -15.24
N VAL A 134 9.30 -5.03 -13.97
CA VAL A 134 8.64 -4.30 -12.86
C VAL A 134 8.87 -2.80 -13.04
N GLN A 135 10.10 -2.37 -13.34
CA GLN A 135 10.43 -0.97 -13.62
C GLN A 135 9.61 -0.42 -14.81
N ALA A 136 9.49 -1.16 -15.91
CA ALA A 136 8.67 -0.74 -17.06
C ALA A 136 7.19 -0.55 -16.68
N ILE A 137 6.64 -1.42 -15.82
CA ILE A 137 5.28 -1.30 -15.29
C ILE A 137 5.15 -0.07 -14.38
N LEU A 138 6.15 0.20 -13.56
CA LEU A 138 6.20 1.36 -12.67
C LEU A 138 6.22 2.66 -13.46
N ASP A 139 7.13 2.76 -14.44
CA ASP A 139 7.25 3.93 -15.32
C ASP A 139 5.95 4.17 -16.07
N PHE A 140 5.34 3.11 -16.61
CA PHE A 140 4.02 3.21 -17.24
C PHE A 140 2.97 3.75 -16.27
N THR A 141 2.88 3.18 -15.06
CA THR A 141 1.88 3.56 -14.06
C THR A 141 2.03 5.01 -13.63
N HIS A 142 3.27 5.44 -13.38
CA HIS A 142 3.60 6.83 -13.05
C HIS A 142 3.21 7.82 -14.15
N ASN A 143 3.47 7.46 -15.41
CA ASN A 143 3.11 8.30 -16.54
C ASN A 143 1.61 8.23 -16.88
N ARG A 144 0.91 7.19 -16.44
CA ARG A 144 -0.49 6.95 -16.77
C ARG A 144 -1.45 7.72 -15.87
N ILE A 145 -1.14 7.84 -14.59
CA ILE A 145 -2.02 8.44 -13.58
C ILE A 145 -1.43 9.79 -13.15
N ALA A 146 -2.24 10.84 -13.24
CA ALA A 146 -1.94 12.12 -12.61
C ALA A 146 -2.41 12.11 -11.16
N PHE A 147 -1.51 12.44 -10.23
CA PHE A 147 -1.84 12.46 -8.81
C PHE A 147 -2.75 13.64 -8.46
N ASP A 148 -3.87 13.38 -7.78
CA ASP A 148 -4.82 14.40 -7.31
C ASP A 148 -5.60 13.91 -6.08
N TYR A 149 -5.31 14.48 -4.91
CA TYR A 149 -6.03 14.18 -3.66
C TYR A 149 -7.54 14.42 -3.76
N MET A 150 -7.98 15.39 -4.55
CA MET A 150 -9.39 15.72 -4.73
C MET A 150 -10.14 14.72 -5.61
N LYS A 151 -9.43 13.76 -6.20
CA LYS A 151 -9.96 12.70 -7.07
C LYS A 151 -9.94 11.32 -6.43
N ALA A 152 -9.70 11.23 -5.12
CA ALA A 152 -9.80 9.98 -4.37
C ALA A 152 -11.20 9.36 -4.54
N ASP A 153 -11.23 8.08 -4.91
CA ASP A 153 -12.46 7.30 -5.03
C ASP A 153 -12.24 5.89 -4.44
N PRO A 154 -12.94 5.52 -3.35
CA PRO A 154 -12.79 4.21 -2.72
C PRO A 154 -13.24 3.05 -3.62
N LEU A 155 -14.05 3.31 -4.65
CA LEU A 155 -14.58 2.29 -5.55
C LEU A 155 -13.70 2.05 -6.78
N ARG A 156 -12.75 2.95 -7.07
CA ARG A 156 -11.86 2.85 -8.22
C ARG A 156 -11.01 1.57 -8.16
N THR A 157 -11.03 0.81 -9.25
CA THR A 157 -10.17 -0.37 -9.51
C THR A 157 -8.93 0.02 -10.30
N ALA A 158 -8.02 -0.93 -10.50
CA ALA A 158 -6.86 -0.78 -11.39
C ALA A 158 -7.28 -0.36 -12.80
N PHE A 159 -8.30 -0.98 -13.39
CA PHE A 159 -8.83 -0.56 -14.68
C PHE A 159 -9.40 0.86 -14.63
N GLY A 160 -10.07 1.23 -13.54
CA GLY A 160 -10.54 2.60 -13.31
C GLY A 160 -9.39 3.61 -13.34
N GLY A 161 -8.31 3.37 -12.57
CA GLY A 161 -7.10 4.21 -12.60
C GLY A 161 -6.46 4.26 -13.99
N PHE A 162 -6.41 3.12 -14.68
CA PHE A 162 -5.95 3.05 -16.07
C PHE A 162 -6.80 3.90 -17.03
N THR A 163 -8.13 3.89 -16.90
CA THR A 163 -9.01 4.65 -17.80
C THR A 163 -9.07 6.14 -17.44
N ASP A 164 -9.26 6.45 -16.16
CA ASP A 164 -9.48 7.80 -15.65
C ASP A 164 -8.22 8.66 -15.70
N ARG A 165 -7.03 8.04 -15.60
CA ARG A 165 -5.72 8.71 -15.59
C ARG A 165 -5.55 9.73 -14.47
N THR A 166 -6.31 9.56 -13.40
CA THR A 166 -6.20 10.36 -12.18
C THR A 166 -6.45 9.50 -10.96
N GLY A 167 -5.81 9.83 -9.84
CA GLY A 167 -5.97 9.08 -8.61
C GLY A 167 -4.99 9.47 -7.52
N VAL A 168 -4.99 8.69 -6.45
CA VAL A 168 -4.07 8.84 -5.30
C VAL A 168 -3.17 7.60 -5.18
N CYS A 169 -2.25 7.57 -4.21
CA CYS A 169 -1.26 6.49 -4.03
C CYS A 169 -1.86 5.07 -4.13
N ARG A 170 -3.08 4.86 -3.58
CA ARG A 170 -3.85 3.62 -3.69
C ARG A 170 -4.10 3.18 -5.13
N ASP A 171 -4.43 4.12 -6.02
CA ASP A 171 -4.78 3.84 -7.42
C ASP A 171 -3.53 3.47 -8.23
N PHE A 172 -2.39 4.12 -7.95
CA PHE A 172 -1.09 3.72 -8.51
C PHE A 172 -0.71 2.31 -8.07
N ALA A 173 -0.79 2.03 -6.77
CA ALA A 173 -0.49 0.71 -6.22
C ALA A 173 -1.35 -0.38 -6.86
N HIS A 174 -2.67 -0.17 -6.96
CA HIS A 174 -3.57 -1.15 -7.58
C HIS A 174 -3.29 -1.36 -9.06
N LEU A 175 -3.00 -0.30 -9.83
CA LEU A 175 -2.67 -0.44 -11.26
C LEU A 175 -1.35 -1.23 -11.44
N ALA A 176 -0.30 -0.87 -10.71
CA ALA A 176 0.98 -1.57 -10.78
C ALA A 176 0.85 -3.06 -10.38
N ILE A 177 0.12 -3.35 -9.30
CA ILE A 177 -0.17 -4.73 -8.86
C ILE A 177 -0.90 -5.50 -9.96
N ALA A 178 -1.96 -4.93 -10.54
CA ALA A 178 -2.74 -5.61 -11.57
C ALA A 178 -1.90 -5.93 -12.80
N LEU A 179 -1.05 -4.99 -13.24
CA LEU A 179 -0.15 -5.20 -14.37
C LEU A 179 0.95 -6.23 -14.06
N CYS A 180 1.53 -6.21 -12.86
CA CYS A 180 2.49 -7.24 -12.42
C CYS A 180 1.86 -8.64 -12.45
N ARG A 181 0.65 -8.79 -11.90
CA ARG A 181 -0.09 -10.05 -11.90
C ARG A 181 -0.41 -10.55 -13.30
N CYS A 182 -0.75 -9.65 -14.23
CA CYS A 182 -0.95 -10.02 -15.65
C CYS A 182 0.32 -10.58 -16.30
N MET A 183 1.50 -10.22 -15.79
CA MET A 183 2.81 -10.69 -16.25
C MET A 183 3.36 -11.85 -15.41
N ASN A 184 2.51 -12.52 -14.62
CA ASN A 184 2.88 -13.62 -13.72
C ASN A 184 3.93 -13.24 -12.66
N ILE A 185 3.89 -11.99 -12.19
CA ILE A 185 4.72 -11.51 -11.08
C ILE A 185 3.82 -11.41 -9.84
N PRO A 186 4.07 -12.20 -8.78
CA PRO A 186 3.37 -12.05 -7.51
C PRO A 186 3.51 -10.63 -6.99
N ALA A 187 2.39 -9.96 -6.72
CA ALA A 187 2.39 -8.57 -6.25
C ALA A 187 1.31 -8.36 -5.19
N ARG A 188 1.66 -7.72 -4.07
CA ARG A 188 0.77 -7.48 -2.93
C ARG A 188 0.68 -6.01 -2.56
N TYR A 189 -0.49 -5.62 -2.06
CA TYR A 189 -0.75 -4.27 -1.58
C TYR A 189 -0.16 -4.06 -0.19
N CYS A 190 0.47 -2.91 0.00
CA CYS A 190 1.06 -2.51 1.28
C CYS A 190 0.56 -1.12 1.66
N THR A 191 0.37 -0.92 2.96
CA THR A 191 -0.01 0.38 3.51
C THR A 191 0.70 0.63 4.83
N GLY A 192 0.93 1.89 5.15
CA GLY A 192 1.58 2.28 6.39
C GLY A 192 1.84 3.79 6.45
N TYR A 193 2.75 4.15 7.32
CA TYR A 193 3.15 5.54 7.54
C TYR A 193 4.25 5.91 6.55
N LEU A 194 4.07 7.01 5.84
CA LEU A 194 5.13 7.66 5.09
C LEU A 194 5.52 8.93 5.84
N GLY A 195 6.80 9.07 6.17
CA GLY A 195 7.31 10.24 6.89
C GLY A 195 7.65 11.38 5.94
N ASP A 196 7.68 12.60 6.47
CA ASP A 196 8.27 13.79 5.86
C ASP A 196 9.80 13.88 6.09
N ILE A 197 10.42 12.77 6.47
CA ILE A 197 11.80 12.72 6.92
C ILE A 197 12.73 12.60 5.71
N GLY A 198 13.57 13.61 5.49
CA GLY A 198 14.49 13.63 4.36
C GLY A 198 13.85 14.03 3.02
N VAL A 199 12.59 14.51 3.04
CA VAL A 199 11.89 15.04 1.88
C VAL A 199 11.47 16.49 2.12
N SER A 200 11.18 17.23 1.04
CA SER A 200 10.67 18.59 1.12
C SER A 200 9.34 18.62 1.88
N LYS A 201 9.17 19.63 2.74
CA LYS A 201 7.95 19.79 3.52
C LYS A 201 6.74 19.99 2.59
N ASP A 202 5.78 19.08 2.67
CA ASP A 202 4.49 19.21 2.00
C ASP A 202 3.51 19.98 2.93
N PRO A 203 2.84 21.05 2.46
CA PRO A 203 1.80 21.72 3.23
C PRO A 203 0.51 20.89 3.41
N ASN A 204 0.34 19.82 2.64
CA ASN A 204 -0.80 18.91 2.77
C ASN A 204 -0.74 18.11 4.08
N PRO A 205 -1.89 17.75 4.66
CA PRO A 205 -1.91 16.91 5.86
C PRO A 205 -1.27 15.55 5.59
N MET A 206 -0.53 15.05 6.58
CA MET A 206 0.02 13.69 6.56
C MET A 206 -1.12 12.68 6.50
N ASP A 207 -0.99 11.68 5.64
CA ASP A 207 -1.94 10.59 5.50
C ASP A 207 -1.20 9.24 5.48
N PHE A 208 -1.96 8.16 5.64
CA PHE A 208 -1.45 6.84 5.32
C PHE A 208 -1.08 6.77 3.84
N SER A 209 -0.01 6.05 3.55
CA SER A 209 0.43 5.82 2.19
C SER A 209 0.17 4.38 1.79
N ALA A 210 0.05 4.19 0.48
CA ALA A 210 -0.13 2.90 -0.15
C ALA A 210 0.99 2.70 -1.18
N TRP A 211 1.55 1.50 -1.19
CA TRP A 211 2.51 1.05 -2.19
C TRP A 211 2.27 -0.44 -2.46
N PHE A 212 3.18 -1.08 -3.19
CA PHE A 212 3.12 -2.51 -3.41
C PHE A 212 4.49 -3.16 -3.26
N GLU A 213 4.48 -4.47 -3.05
CA GLU A 213 5.66 -5.31 -3.09
C GLU A 213 5.47 -6.36 -4.18
N ALA A 214 6.52 -6.61 -4.97
CA ALA A 214 6.63 -7.72 -5.91
C ALA A 214 7.64 -8.76 -5.38
N ASP A 215 7.58 -9.97 -5.94
CA ASP A 215 8.28 -11.21 -5.55
C ASP A 215 9.64 -11.08 -4.81
N ASP A 216 9.86 -11.96 -3.84
CA ASP A 216 10.96 -12.08 -2.85
C ASP A 216 11.58 -10.78 -2.28
N GLY A 217 10.74 -9.75 -2.11
CA GLY A 217 11.14 -8.51 -1.44
C GLY A 217 11.55 -7.39 -2.39
N ILE A 218 11.16 -7.45 -3.66
CA ILE A 218 11.12 -6.25 -4.49
C ILE A 218 10.12 -5.25 -3.89
N ARG A 219 10.63 -4.37 -3.02
CA ARG A 219 9.90 -3.22 -2.51
C ARG A 219 10.00 -2.10 -3.52
N SER A 220 8.86 -1.69 -4.05
CA SER A 220 8.78 -0.44 -4.79
C SER A 220 7.78 0.47 -4.09
N MET A 221 8.30 1.52 -3.47
CA MET A 221 7.47 2.65 -3.07
C MET A 221 7.06 3.42 -4.32
N LEU A 222 5.80 3.29 -4.70
CA LEU A 222 5.09 4.26 -5.53
C LEU A 222 4.75 5.49 -4.65
N ALA A 223 5.77 6.15 -4.11
CA ALA A 223 5.59 7.41 -3.39
C ALA A 223 5.44 8.53 -4.43
N THR A 224 4.22 9.03 -4.56
CA THR A 224 3.79 10.09 -5.49
C THR A 224 4.19 11.49 -5.03
N THR A 225 5.46 11.70 -4.67
CA THR A 225 6.02 13.05 -4.69
C THR A 225 6.83 13.15 -5.97
N GLY A 226 6.29 13.86 -6.96
CA GLY A 226 6.79 13.88 -8.33
C GLY A 226 8.28 14.22 -8.47
N PRO A 227 8.85 14.06 -9.69
CA PRO A 227 10.15 14.61 -9.98
C PRO A 227 10.12 16.10 -9.65
N ALA A 228 11.09 16.58 -8.88
CA ALA A 228 11.40 17.99 -8.87
C ALA A 228 11.67 18.36 -10.33
N SER A 229 10.76 19.14 -10.91
CA SER A 229 11.06 19.88 -12.13
C SER A 229 12.22 20.80 -11.79
N ASP A 230 13.41 20.41 -12.23
CA ASP A 230 14.49 21.34 -12.52
C ASP A 230 13.97 22.29 -13.62
N GLU A 231 13.36 23.40 -13.22
CA GLU A 231 13.28 24.60 -14.06
C GLU A 231 13.55 25.84 -13.19
N SER A 232 14.75 26.38 -13.46
CA SER A 232 15.30 27.73 -13.21
C SER A 232 14.49 28.77 -12.43
#